data_AF-A0AAX4JAN6-F1
#
_entry.id   AF-A0AAX4JAN6-F1
#
_cell.length_a   1.000
_cell.length_b   1.000
_cell.length_c   1.000
_cell.angle_alpha   90.00
_cell.angle_beta   90.00
_cell.angle_gamma   90.00
#
_symmetry.space_group_name_H-M   'P 1'
#
loop_
_entity.id
_entity.type
_entity.pdbx_description
1 polymer ?
#
loop_
_entity_poly.entity_id
_entity_poly.type
_entity_poly.pdbx_seq_one_letter_code
_entity_poly.pdbx_strand_id
1 'polypeptide(L)'
;MDILKSPIDADSTILALDKSSAYTDLFLSVLRDPNPDLISKLVISNLTKMIQDLKYLIKMKYPKLKSEIQTNIHMIVLLLLGYGINVDTIIINLLRQGYINFPTDHKYFKEYKNALPFIRFHHKEKCPLPLSTTCATLITYDMETDILFIAHVESNIQFYINAFIQKYKNKADDILTFINGKLLSGDNIDCLIKNIYRYGKVYNEHNIQPRDIKMQTKSKPRDINNQIRDIDSQIRDINPQIRDINLHSTKNIKQDINKPNDCHTLLRVISDLSFPSYYTCINNMKNTKVPFIAPALYKEVVFASFGYDNYVQVYLWKILVYQKILFDIEIEIEESDLKTQEALEGYDIYLNIH
;
A
#
# COMPACT_ATOMS: atom_id res chain seq x y z
N MET A 1 -8.72 -21.02 -7.81
CA MET A 1 -8.31 -19.67 -8.26
C MET A 1 -9.50 -18.78 -8.65
N ASP A 2 -10.73 -19.10 -8.24
CA ASP A 2 -11.94 -18.31 -8.56
C ASP A 2 -12.62 -17.66 -7.33
N ILE A 3 -11.97 -17.66 -6.16
CA ILE A 3 -12.48 -17.01 -4.93
C ILE A 3 -12.15 -15.49 -4.93
N LEU A 4 -11.35 -14.99 -5.87
CA LEU A 4 -10.94 -13.58 -5.97
C LEU A 4 -11.71 -12.75 -7.01
N LYS A 5 -12.84 -13.25 -7.53
CA LYS A 5 -13.61 -12.60 -8.60
C LYS A 5 -15.02 -12.17 -8.25
N SER A 6 -15.52 -12.42 -7.03
CA SER A 6 -16.80 -11.77 -6.68
C SER A 6 -16.52 -10.28 -6.45
N PRO A 7 -17.23 -9.35 -7.14
CA PRO A 7 -17.33 -7.99 -6.64
C PRO A 7 -17.79 -8.13 -5.20
N ILE A 8 -17.00 -7.62 -4.25
CA ILE A 8 -17.44 -7.51 -2.88
C ILE A 8 -18.75 -6.74 -2.98
N ASP A 9 -19.84 -7.38 -2.59
CA ASP A 9 -21.14 -6.74 -2.57
C ASP A 9 -20.96 -5.48 -1.73
N ALA A 10 -21.10 -4.32 -2.37
CA ALA A 10 -20.94 -3.05 -1.67
C ALA A 10 -21.84 -3.06 -0.43
N ASP A 11 -22.97 -3.74 -0.51
CA ASP A 11 -23.91 -3.91 0.58
C ASP A 11 -23.31 -4.66 1.78
N SER A 12 -22.40 -5.63 1.63
CA SER A 12 -21.78 -6.33 2.79
C SER A 12 -20.69 -5.52 3.50
N THR A 13 -19.91 -4.73 2.76
CA THR A 13 -18.94 -3.79 3.37
C THR A 13 -19.65 -2.56 3.96
N ILE A 14 -20.77 -2.17 3.38
CA ILE A 14 -21.69 -1.17 3.91
C ILE A 14 -22.41 -1.68 5.18
N LEU A 15 -22.83 -2.95 5.20
CA LEU A 15 -23.43 -3.62 6.35
C LEU A 15 -22.44 -3.81 7.51
N ALA A 16 -21.13 -3.91 7.25
CA ALA A 16 -20.12 -3.95 8.32
C ALA A 16 -19.97 -2.60 9.07
N LEU A 17 -20.46 -1.50 8.49
CA LEU A 17 -20.56 -0.19 9.17
C LEU A 17 -21.86 -0.07 10.01
N ASP A 18 -22.70 -1.10 10.02
CA ASP A 18 -24.06 -1.13 10.59
C ASP A 18 -24.08 -1.46 12.10
N LYS A 19 -23.34 -0.66 12.88
CA LYS A 19 -23.75 -0.37 14.26
C LYS A 19 -24.43 0.99 14.21
N SER A 20 -25.72 0.97 13.85
CA SER A 20 -26.51 2.10 13.33
C SER A 20 -26.32 3.39 14.12
N SER A 21 -25.49 4.28 13.58
CA SER A 21 -25.48 5.68 13.98
C SER A 21 -26.17 6.48 12.89
N ALA A 22 -26.99 7.47 13.23
CA ALA A 22 -27.68 8.33 12.26
C ALA A 22 -26.72 8.94 11.20
N TYR A 23 -25.43 9.07 11.55
CA TYR A 23 -24.37 9.45 10.63
C TYR A 23 -24.14 8.41 9.50
N THR A 24 -24.11 7.11 9.83
CA THR A 24 -23.84 6.04 8.84
C THR A 24 -24.92 6.03 7.77
N ASP A 25 -26.19 6.08 8.16
CA ASP A 25 -27.32 6.10 7.22
C ASP A 25 -27.28 7.33 6.30
N LEU A 26 -26.93 8.48 6.88
CA LEU A 26 -26.78 9.72 6.13
C LEU A 26 -25.58 9.66 5.17
N PHE A 27 -24.44 9.10 5.61
CA PHE A 27 -23.25 8.93 4.77
C PHE A 27 -23.54 8.01 3.58
N LEU A 28 -24.22 6.89 3.81
CA LEU A 28 -24.63 5.96 2.76
C LEU A 28 -25.64 6.58 1.80
N SER A 29 -26.56 7.39 2.32
CA SER A 29 -27.51 8.14 1.48
C SER A 29 -26.77 9.13 0.56
N VAL A 30 -25.77 9.85 1.08
CA VAL A 30 -24.90 10.74 0.30
C VAL A 30 -24.11 9.98 -0.77
N LEU A 31 -23.59 8.78 -0.47
CA LEU A 31 -22.87 7.95 -1.44
C LEU A 31 -23.78 7.43 -2.57
N ARG A 32 -25.07 7.22 -2.30
CA ARG A 32 -26.06 6.73 -3.28
C ARG A 32 -26.63 7.85 -4.16
N ASP A 33 -26.92 9.00 -3.56
CA ASP A 33 -27.50 10.15 -4.27
C ASP A 33 -26.90 11.46 -3.71
N PRO A 34 -25.75 11.91 -4.25
CA PRO A 34 -25.06 13.08 -3.73
C PRO A 34 -25.77 14.37 -4.15
N ASN A 35 -26.51 14.95 -3.22
CA ASN A 35 -27.13 16.26 -3.40
C ASN A 35 -26.68 17.28 -2.32
N PRO A 36 -26.76 18.59 -2.60
CA PRO A 36 -26.28 19.63 -1.67
C PRO A 36 -26.90 19.57 -0.27
N ASP A 37 -28.18 19.18 -0.16
CA ASP A 37 -28.90 19.13 1.11
C ASP A 37 -28.40 17.99 2.01
N LEU A 38 -28.22 16.79 1.45
CA LEU A 38 -27.68 15.66 2.19
C LEU A 38 -26.22 15.91 2.60
N ILE A 39 -25.41 16.51 1.73
CA ILE A 39 -24.03 16.87 2.05
C ILE A 39 -24.01 17.93 3.16
N SER A 40 -24.85 18.98 3.09
CA SER A 40 -24.97 19.98 4.16
C SER A 40 -25.29 19.33 5.50
N LYS A 41 -26.28 18.42 5.54
CA LYS A 41 -26.64 17.68 6.77
C LYS A 41 -25.47 16.87 7.30
N LEU A 42 -24.72 16.21 6.43
CA LEU A 42 -23.60 15.36 6.80
C LEU A 42 -22.40 16.16 7.31
N VAL A 43 -22.09 17.29 6.66
CA VAL A 43 -21.04 18.23 7.08
C VAL A 43 -21.36 18.81 8.46
N ILE A 44 -22.61 19.22 8.70
CA ILE A 44 -23.07 19.71 10.01
C ILE A 44 -23.01 18.61 11.07
N SER A 45 -23.38 17.38 10.71
CA SER A 45 -23.41 16.25 11.64
C SER A 45 -22.00 15.86 12.10
N ASN A 46 -21.08 15.56 11.17
CA ASN A 46 -19.72 15.17 11.51
C ASN A 46 -18.76 15.25 10.31
N LEU A 47 -18.34 16.47 9.95
CA LEU A 47 -17.41 16.70 8.85
C LEU A 47 -16.10 15.89 8.98
N THR A 48 -15.50 15.88 10.17
CA THR A 48 -14.21 15.20 10.39
C THR A 48 -14.30 13.71 10.05
N LYS A 49 -15.36 13.04 10.53
CA LYS A 49 -15.60 11.63 10.26
C LYS A 49 -15.89 11.39 8.77
N MET A 50 -16.68 12.26 8.12
CA MET A 50 -16.95 12.18 6.67
C MET A 50 -15.66 12.21 5.85
N ILE A 51 -14.75 13.14 6.17
CA ILE A 51 -13.47 13.26 5.48
C ILE A 51 -12.60 12.02 5.71
N GLN A 52 -12.59 11.45 6.92
CA GLN A 52 -11.86 10.22 7.23
C GLN A 52 -12.42 9.02 6.47
N ASP A 53 -13.74 8.84 6.46
CA ASP A 53 -14.41 7.73 5.79
C ASP A 53 -14.21 7.81 4.26
N LEU A 54 -14.34 9.00 3.67
CA LEU A 54 -14.03 9.20 2.24
C LEU A 54 -12.57 8.87 1.92
N LYS A 55 -11.62 9.32 2.76
CA LYS A 55 -10.20 8.98 2.58
C LYS A 55 -9.97 7.47 2.60
N TYR A 56 -10.54 6.79 3.59
CA TYR A 56 -10.42 5.34 3.72
C TYR A 56 -11.01 4.63 2.49
N LEU A 57 -12.24 5.00 2.10
CA LEU A 57 -12.95 4.40 0.98
C LEU A 57 -12.18 4.57 -0.33
N ILE A 58 -11.69 5.79 -0.61
CA ILE A 58 -10.92 6.11 -1.82
C ILE A 58 -9.56 5.42 -1.82
N LYS A 59 -8.89 5.34 -0.67
CA LYS A 59 -7.56 4.74 -0.58
C LYS A 59 -7.61 3.21 -0.66
N MET A 60 -8.54 2.58 0.04
CA MET A 60 -8.51 1.13 0.32
C MET A 60 -9.54 0.31 -0.47
N LYS A 61 -10.67 0.92 -0.87
CA LYS A 61 -11.81 0.18 -1.43
C LYS A 61 -12.22 0.64 -2.83
N TYR A 62 -11.69 1.77 -3.31
CA TYR A 62 -12.14 2.42 -4.54
C TYR A 62 -12.26 1.52 -5.76
N PRO A 63 -11.27 0.68 -6.12
CA PRO A 63 -11.37 -0.19 -7.30
C PRO A 63 -12.46 -1.26 -7.21
N LYS A 64 -12.96 -1.53 -5.99
CA LYS A 64 -13.99 -2.54 -5.72
C LYS A 64 -15.40 -1.94 -5.65
N LEU A 65 -15.53 -0.61 -5.66
CA LEU A 65 -16.82 0.06 -5.62
C LEU A 65 -17.54 -0.07 -6.97
N LYS A 66 -18.88 -0.08 -6.93
CA LYS A 66 -19.71 0.07 -8.13
C LYS A 66 -19.36 1.40 -8.81
N SER A 67 -19.34 1.44 -10.15
CA SER A 67 -18.99 2.63 -10.94
C SER A 67 -19.88 3.85 -10.66
N GLU A 68 -21.14 3.62 -10.31
CA GLU A 68 -22.08 4.64 -9.84
C GLU A 68 -21.58 5.29 -8.54
N ILE A 69 -21.18 4.50 -7.55
CA ILE A 69 -20.64 5.01 -6.28
C ILE A 69 -19.33 5.78 -6.49
N GLN A 70 -18.46 5.31 -7.39
CA GLN A 70 -17.26 6.04 -7.78
C GLN A 70 -17.58 7.41 -8.37
N THR A 71 -18.55 7.47 -9.29
CA THR A 71 -19.06 8.71 -9.87
C THR A 71 -19.64 9.64 -8.80
N ASN A 72 -20.40 9.09 -7.85
CA ASN A 72 -20.98 9.87 -6.77
C ASN A 72 -19.92 10.43 -5.82
N ILE A 73 -18.85 9.68 -5.53
CA ILE A 73 -17.69 10.20 -4.76
C ILE A 73 -17.06 11.40 -5.46
N HIS A 74 -16.90 11.37 -6.79
CA HIS A 74 -16.41 12.53 -7.52
C HIS A 74 -17.33 13.74 -7.32
N MET A 75 -18.65 13.55 -7.45
CA MET A 75 -19.64 14.62 -7.23
C MET A 75 -19.58 15.16 -5.79
N ILE A 76 -19.49 14.30 -4.79
CA ILE A 76 -19.35 14.69 -3.37
C ILE A 76 -18.14 15.59 -3.20
N VAL A 77 -16.98 15.19 -3.74
CA VAL A 77 -15.75 15.98 -3.60
C VAL A 77 -15.85 17.32 -4.32
N LEU A 78 -16.47 17.36 -5.50
CA LEU A 78 -16.75 18.62 -6.21
C LEU A 78 -17.67 19.54 -5.41
N LEU A 79 -18.73 19.00 -4.80
CA LEU A 79 -19.65 19.75 -3.94
C LEU A 79 -18.93 20.28 -2.69
N LEU A 80 -18.05 19.48 -2.08
CA LEU A 80 -17.23 19.89 -0.93
C LEU A 80 -16.30 21.07 -1.22
N LEU A 81 -15.87 21.28 -2.48
CA LEU A 81 -15.09 22.47 -2.85
C LEU A 81 -15.86 23.76 -2.56
N GLY A 82 -17.20 23.74 -2.64
CA GLY A 82 -18.08 24.88 -2.37
C GLY A 82 -18.16 25.28 -0.89
N TYR A 83 -17.82 24.37 0.03
CA TYR A 83 -17.91 24.60 1.49
C TYR A 83 -16.62 25.20 2.08
N GLY A 84 -15.57 25.41 1.28
CA GLY A 84 -14.31 25.97 1.78
C GLY A 84 -13.56 25.07 2.77
N ILE A 85 -13.83 23.76 2.74
CA ILE A 85 -13.21 22.76 3.60
C ILE A 85 -11.97 22.22 2.93
N ASN A 86 -10.84 22.13 3.64
CA ASN A 86 -9.62 21.53 3.10
C ASN A 86 -9.82 20.05 2.74
N VAL A 87 -9.95 19.78 1.44
CA VAL A 87 -10.11 18.44 0.86
C VAL A 87 -8.90 18.03 0.00
N ASP A 88 -7.76 18.72 0.11
CA ASP A 88 -6.58 18.49 -0.75
C ASP A 88 -6.13 17.02 -0.73
N THR A 89 -6.13 16.42 0.46
CA THR A 89 -5.78 15.02 0.66
C THR A 89 -6.75 14.03 -0.01
N ILE A 90 -8.05 14.37 -0.11
CA ILE A 90 -9.03 13.57 -0.84
C ILE A 90 -8.80 13.70 -2.34
N ILE A 91 -8.56 14.92 -2.84
CA ILE A 91 -8.24 15.19 -4.24
C ILE A 91 -7.01 14.39 -4.67
N ILE A 92 -5.94 14.41 -3.88
CA ILE A 92 -4.70 13.65 -4.14
C ILE A 92 -4.99 12.14 -4.21
N ASN A 93 -5.82 11.62 -3.31
CA ASN A 93 -6.21 10.21 -3.35
C ASN A 93 -7.04 9.87 -4.60
N LEU A 94 -7.92 10.76 -5.06
CA LEU A 94 -8.67 10.55 -6.31
C LEU A 94 -7.78 10.62 -7.56
N LEU A 95 -6.78 11.51 -7.57
CA LEU A 95 -5.78 11.54 -8.65
C LEU A 95 -5.04 10.20 -8.77
N ARG A 96 -4.71 9.57 -7.63
CA ARG A 96 -4.13 8.21 -7.59
C ARG A 96 -5.04 7.13 -8.17
N GLN A 97 -6.35 7.34 -8.11
CA GLN A 97 -7.36 6.46 -8.72
C GLN A 97 -7.63 6.82 -10.19
N GLY A 98 -6.93 7.81 -10.75
CA GLY A 98 -7.03 8.22 -12.16
C GLY A 98 -8.11 9.27 -12.44
N TYR A 99 -8.76 9.84 -11.43
CA TYR A 99 -9.72 10.92 -11.64
C TYR A 99 -9.00 12.28 -11.70
N ILE A 100 -9.04 12.91 -12.87
CA ILE A 100 -8.28 14.13 -13.18
C ILE A 100 -9.16 15.36 -13.45
N ASN A 101 -10.49 15.21 -13.46
CA ASN A 101 -11.43 16.23 -13.92
C ASN A 101 -11.79 17.24 -12.81
N PHE A 102 -10.79 17.88 -12.22
CA PHE A 102 -11.00 18.93 -11.21
C PHE A 102 -11.03 20.33 -11.83
N PRO A 103 -11.94 21.22 -11.40
CA PRO A 103 -12.02 22.59 -11.92
C PRO A 103 -10.91 23.47 -11.33
N THR A 104 -9.77 23.56 -12.01
CA THR A 104 -8.56 24.27 -11.54
C THR A 104 -8.77 25.76 -11.27
N ASP A 105 -9.75 26.39 -11.93
CA ASP A 105 -10.12 27.80 -11.73
C ASP A 105 -11.09 28.04 -10.55
N HIS A 106 -11.53 26.98 -9.86
CA HIS A 106 -12.47 27.10 -8.75
C HIS A 106 -11.88 27.92 -7.59
N LYS A 107 -12.73 28.74 -6.93
CA LYS A 107 -12.33 29.63 -5.82
C LYS A 107 -11.58 28.90 -4.70
N TYR A 108 -11.93 27.64 -4.44
CA TYR A 108 -11.25 26.75 -3.49
C TYR A 108 -9.72 26.77 -3.64
N PHE A 109 -9.21 26.67 -4.87
CA PHE A 109 -7.75 26.60 -5.12
C PHE A 109 -7.02 27.93 -4.91
N LYS A 110 -7.75 29.05 -4.72
CA LYS A 110 -7.14 30.31 -4.28
C LYS A 110 -6.76 30.27 -2.80
N GLU A 111 -7.52 29.53 -2.00
CA GLU A 111 -7.35 29.38 -0.55
C GLU A 111 -6.49 28.15 -0.22
N TYR A 112 -6.81 26.99 -0.81
CA TYR A 112 -6.13 25.72 -0.59
C TYR A 112 -5.36 25.29 -1.83
N LYS A 113 -4.04 25.49 -1.83
CA LYS A 113 -3.19 25.34 -3.02
C LYS A 113 -2.48 24.00 -3.11
N ASN A 114 -2.56 23.12 -2.12
CA ASN A 114 -1.64 21.97 -2.06
C ASN A 114 -1.94 20.92 -3.12
N ALA A 115 -3.21 20.70 -3.47
CA ALA A 115 -3.59 19.74 -4.49
C ALA A 115 -3.37 20.25 -5.94
N LEU A 116 -3.34 21.58 -6.14
CA LEU A 116 -3.29 22.19 -7.48
C LEU A 116 -2.05 21.77 -8.30
N PRO A 117 -0.82 21.75 -7.76
CA PRO A 117 0.34 21.25 -8.49
C PRO A 117 0.18 19.82 -9.00
N PHE A 118 -0.50 18.95 -8.25
CA PHE A 118 -0.74 17.56 -8.65
C PHE A 118 -1.77 17.48 -9.77
N ILE A 119 -2.86 18.25 -9.70
CA ILE A 119 -3.84 18.32 -10.80
C ILE A 119 -3.17 18.78 -12.09
N ARG A 120 -2.38 19.86 -12.02
CA ARG A 120 -1.61 20.39 -13.16
C ARG A 120 -0.63 19.36 -13.73
N PHE A 121 0.02 18.60 -12.87
CA PHE A 121 0.91 17.51 -13.29
C PHE A 121 0.17 16.46 -14.12
N HIS A 122 -1.03 16.05 -13.70
CA HIS A 122 -1.89 15.12 -14.47
C HIS A 122 -2.41 15.72 -15.79
N HIS A 123 -2.59 17.04 -15.86
CA HIS A 123 -2.93 17.76 -17.10
C HIS A 123 -1.72 18.04 -18.02
N LYS A 124 -0.53 17.53 -17.67
CA LYS A 124 0.73 17.77 -18.39
C LYS A 124 1.12 19.25 -18.46
N GLU A 125 0.64 20.05 -17.51
CA GLU A 125 1.07 21.43 -17.33
C GLU A 125 2.39 21.50 -16.55
N LYS A 126 3.02 22.67 -16.55
CA LYS A 126 4.24 22.92 -15.77
C LYS A 126 3.95 22.78 -14.27
N CYS A 127 4.42 21.69 -13.67
CA CYS A 127 4.33 21.48 -12.24
C CYS A 127 5.55 22.09 -11.53
N PRO A 128 5.37 22.94 -10.50
CA PRO A 128 6.48 23.52 -9.75
C PRO A 128 7.14 22.54 -8.77
N LEU A 129 6.50 21.40 -8.48
CA LEU A 129 7.01 20.42 -7.54
C LEU A 129 7.99 19.45 -8.22
N PRO A 130 8.99 18.94 -7.48
CA PRO A 130 9.86 17.88 -7.97
C PRO A 130 9.08 16.62 -8.37
N LEU A 131 9.57 15.92 -9.38
CA LEU A 131 8.97 14.66 -9.84
C LEU A 131 8.87 13.62 -8.72
N SER A 132 9.83 13.57 -7.81
CA SER A 132 9.85 12.68 -6.65
C SER A 132 8.65 12.86 -5.71
N THR A 133 8.05 14.05 -5.71
CA THR A 133 6.86 14.37 -4.93
C THR A 133 5.58 14.03 -5.71
N THR A 134 5.51 14.40 -6.99
CA THR A 134 4.27 14.31 -7.78
C THR A 134 4.01 12.92 -8.35
N CYS A 135 5.05 12.15 -8.66
CA CYS A 135 4.91 10.84 -9.31
C CYS A 135 4.12 9.83 -8.47
N ALA A 136 4.06 10.00 -7.14
CA ALA A 136 3.24 9.18 -6.26
C ALA A 136 1.73 9.25 -6.60
N THR A 137 1.28 10.30 -7.31
CA THR A 137 -0.10 10.43 -7.75
C THR A 137 -0.43 9.66 -9.04
N LEU A 138 0.57 9.09 -9.72
CA LEU A 138 0.38 8.34 -10.97
C LEU A 138 -0.05 6.90 -10.73
N ILE A 139 0.23 6.36 -9.54
CA ILE A 139 -0.04 4.98 -9.18
C ILE A 139 -0.98 4.87 -7.98
N THR A 140 -1.73 3.78 -7.92
CA THR A 140 -2.60 3.48 -6.77
C THR A 140 -1.77 3.10 -5.54
N TYR A 141 -2.40 3.03 -4.37
CA TYR A 141 -1.71 2.57 -3.15
C TYR A 141 -1.27 1.11 -3.28
N ASP A 142 -2.13 0.24 -3.81
CA ASP A 142 -1.82 -1.18 -4.04
C ASP A 142 -0.63 -1.37 -4.98
N MET A 143 -0.53 -0.57 -6.05
CA MET A 143 0.63 -0.60 -6.95
C MET A 143 1.92 -0.22 -6.21
N GLU A 144 1.88 0.82 -5.38
CA GLU A 144 3.04 1.26 -4.60
C GLU A 144 3.48 0.16 -3.62
N THR A 145 2.54 -0.44 -2.90
CA THR A 145 2.82 -1.57 -2.00
C THR A 145 3.40 -2.76 -2.75
N ASP A 146 2.84 -3.13 -3.91
CA ASP A 146 3.33 -4.24 -4.71
C ASP A 146 4.76 -3.96 -5.25
N ILE A 147 5.07 -2.73 -5.66
CA ILE A 147 6.44 -2.32 -6.08
C ILE A 147 7.41 -2.43 -4.91
N LEU A 148 7.04 -1.89 -3.74
CA LEU A 148 7.87 -1.95 -2.54
C LEU A 148 8.09 -3.40 -2.08
N PHE A 149 7.08 -4.26 -2.20
CA PHE A 149 7.22 -5.68 -1.93
C PHE A 149 8.23 -6.34 -2.90
N ILE A 150 8.09 -6.09 -4.21
CA ILE A 150 9.03 -6.60 -5.23
C ILE A 150 10.45 -6.12 -4.96
N ALA A 151 10.63 -4.88 -4.50
CA ALA A 151 11.95 -4.34 -4.17
C ALA A 151 12.69 -5.17 -3.12
N HIS A 152 11.96 -5.81 -2.20
CA HIS A 152 12.54 -6.50 -1.03
C HIS A 152 12.40 -8.03 -1.06
N VAL A 153 11.70 -8.62 -2.04
CA VAL A 153 11.47 -10.06 -2.06
C VAL A 153 12.74 -10.83 -2.43
N GLU A 154 13.11 -11.81 -1.60
CA GLU A 154 14.38 -12.55 -1.76
C GLU A 154 14.29 -13.73 -2.75
N SER A 155 13.09 -14.27 -2.97
CA SER A 155 12.87 -15.47 -3.78
C SER A 155 11.66 -15.34 -4.69
N ASN A 156 11.62 -16.14 -5.76
CA ASN A 156 10.53 -16.16 -6.74
C ASN A 156 10.23 -14.79 -7.38
N ILE A 157 11.22 -13.92 -7.47
CA ILE A 157 11.09 -12.55 -8.02
C ILE A 157 10.41 -12.52 -9.39
N GLN A 158 10.74 -13.46 -10.27
CA GLN A 158 10.16 -13.52 -11.62
C GLN A 158 8.66 -13.81 -11.60
N PHE A 159 8.19 -14.64 -10.66
CA PHE A 159 6.76 -14.92 -10.49
C PHE A 159 6.02 -13.63 -10.09
N TYR A 160 6.53 -12.91 -9.09
CA TYR A 160 5.90 -11.66 -8.61
C TYR A 160 5.93 -10.56 -9.67
N ILE A 161 7.04 -10.40 -10.40
CA ILE A 161 7.14 -9.46 -11.52
C ILE A 161 6.13 -9.81 -12.61
N ASN A 162 6.01 -11.09 -12.99
CA ASN A 162 5.05 -11.51 -14.00
C ASN A 162 3.61 -11.23 -13.55
N ALA A 163 3.27 -11.58 -12.30
CA ALA A 163 1.95 -11.30 -11.73
C ALA A 163 1.64 -9.79 -11.69
N PHE A 164 2.62 -8.98 -11.27
CA PHE A 164 2.52 -7.53 -11.23
C PHE A 164 2.28 -6.92 -12.62
N ILE A 165 3.07 -7.31 -13.61
CA ILE A 165 2.94 -6.82 -14.99
C ILE A 165 1.58 -7.21 -15.57
N GLN A 166 1.12 -8.45 -15.36
CA GLN A 166 -0.21 -8.85 -15.85
C GLN A 166 -1.33 -8.05 -15.18
N LYS A 167 -1.21 -7.79 -13.87
CA LYS A 167 -2.18 -7.00 -13.09
C LYS A 167 -2.22 -5.53 -13.53
N TYR A 168 -1.08 -4.94 -13.86
CA TYR A 168 -0.95 -3.49 -14.10
C TYR A 168 -0.43 -3.10 -15.49
N LYS A 169 -0.57 -3.97 -16.49
CA LYS A 169 -0.06 -3.74 -17.86
C LYS A 169 -0.46 -2.40 -18.49
N ASN A 170 -1.66 -1.90 -18.16
CA ASN A 170 -2.18 -0.62 -18.69
C ASN A 170 -1.58 0.63 -18.01
N LYS A 171 -0.68 0.44 -17.02
CA LYS A 171 -0.06 1.50 -16.21
C LYS A 171 1.46 1.47 -16.27
N ALA A 172 2.03 0.83 -17.29
CA ALA A 172 3.49 0.66 -17.45
C ALA A 172 4.26 1.98 -17.38
N ASP A 173 3.85 3.00 -18.14
CA ASP A 173 4.53 4.29 -18.19
C ASP A 173 4.44 5.07 -16.86
N ASP A 174 3.27 5.02 -16.21
CA ASP A 174 3.03 5.61 -14.89
C ASP A 174 3.94 4.96 -13.83
N ILE A 175 4.06 3.63 -13.87
CA ILE A 175 4.91 2.86 -12.95
C ILE A 175 6.39 3.17 -13.17
N LEU A 176 6.86 3.23 -14.42
CA LEU A 176 8.25 3.61 -14.72
C LEU A 176 8.55 5.04 -14.25
N THR A 177 7.61 5.96 -14.47
CA THR A 177 7.73 7.35 -14.00
C THR A 177 7.80 7.41 -12.48
N PHE A 178 6.99 6.61 -11.78
CA PHE A 178 7.05 6.49 -10.32
C PHE A 178 8.40 5.97 -9.82
N ILE A 179 8.87 4.83 -10.34
CA ILE A 179 10.14 4.19 -9.96
C ILE A 179 11.30 5.17 -10.14
N ASN A 180 11.38 5.81 -11.31
CA ASN A 180 12.42 6.80 -11.61
C ASN A 180 12.30 8.04 -10.73
N GLY A 181 11.08 8.54 -10.51
CA GLY A 181 10.84 9.72 -9.68
C GLY A 181 11.21 9.48 -8.20
N LYS A 182 10.94 8.29 -7.68
CA LYS A 182 11.30 7.89 -6.31
C LYS A 182 12.75 7.43 -6.15
N LEU A 183 13.50 7.34 -7.25
CA LEU A 183 14.88 6.85 -7.26
C LEU A 183 15.00 5.45 -6.63
N LEU A 184 13.99 4.59 -6.84
CA LEU A 184 14.05 3.21 -6.38
C LEU A 184 15.10 2.47 -7.20
N SER A 185 15.96 1.70 -6.54
CA SER A 185 17.09 1.00 -7.15
C SER A 185 17.28 -0.39 -6.52
N GLY A 186 18.13 -1.21 -7.15
CA GLY A 186 18.44 -2.57 -6.73
C GLY A 186 18.06 -3.61 -7.78
N ASP A 187 18.67 -4.79 -7.69
CA ASP A 187 18.56 -5.86 -8.71
C ASP A 187 17.10 -6.24 -9.03
N ASN A 188 16.24 -6.27 -8.01
CA ASN A 188 14.82 -6.57 -8.17
C ASN A 188 14.07 -5.47 -8.94
N ILE A 189 14.38 -4.21 -8.65
CA ILE A 189 13.79 -3.05 -9.35
C ILE A 189 14.29 -3.00 -10.79
N ASP A 190 15.57 -3.23 -11.03
CA ASP A 190 16.14 -3.32 -12.37
C ASP A 190 15.52 -4.45 -13.19
N CYS A 191 15.27 -5.60 -12.55
CA CYS A 191 14.56 -6.71 -13.15
C CYS A 191 13.12 -6.34 -13.50
N LEU A 192 12.40 -5.65 -12.61
CA LEU A 192 11.04 -5.16 -12.86
C LEU A 192 11.01 -4.20 -14.05
N ILE A 193 11.90 -3.19 -14.08
CA ILE A 193 12.02 -2.20 -15.15
C ILE A 193 12.26 -2.92 -16.50
N LYS A 194 13.21 -3.86 -16.56
CA LYS A 194 13.52 -4.62 -17.79
C LYS A 194 12.30 -5.40 -18.28
N ASN A 195 11.54 -6.03 -17.39
CA ASN A 195 10.35 -6.78 -17.75
C ASN A 195 9.20 -5.87 -18.22
N ILE A 196 9.02 -4.68 -17.63
CA ILE A 196 8.04 -3.68 -18.10
C ILE A 196 8.38 -3.25 -19.53
N TYR A 197 9.63 -2.91 -19.83
CA TYR A 197 10.04 -2.53 -21.19
C TYR A 197 9.87 -3.68 -22.19
N ARG A 198 10.22 -4.91 -21.78
CA ARG A 198 10.03 -6.10 -22.63
C ARG A 198 8.55 -6.30 -22.97
N TYR A 199 7.66 -6.13 -22.00
CA TYR A 199 6.22 -6.26 -22.21
C TYR A 199 5.66 -5.15 -23.10
N GLY A 200 6.06 -3.89 -22.86
CA GLY A 200 5.65 -2.74 -23.68
C GLY A 200 6.07 -2.86 -25.14
N LYS A 201 7.29 -3.35 -25.40
CA LYS A 201 7.78 -3.61 -26.77
C LYS A 201 6.93 -4.66 -27.49
N VAL A 202 6.64 -5.78 -26.83
CA VAL A 202 5.81 -6.85 -27.39
C VAL A 202 4.38 -6.35 -27.66
N TYR A 203 3.82 -5.57 -26.75
CA TYR A 203 2.46 -5.02 -26.90
C TYR A 203 2.36 -4.04 -28.08
N ASN A 204 3.37 -3.20 -28.27
CA ASN A 204 3.43 -2.27 -29.40
C ASN A 204 3.64 -3.01 -30.72
N GLU A 205 4.48 -4.04 -30.77
CA GLU A 205 4.69 -4.84 -31.98
C GLU A 205 3.42 -5.57 -32.46
N HIS A 206 2.51 -5.95 -31.55
CA HIS A 206 1.26 -6.62 -31.90
C HIS A 206 0.11 -5.66 -32.23
N ASN A 207 0.20 -4.38 -31.84
CA ASN A 207 -0.85 -3.37 -32.06
C ASN A 207 -0.48 -2.32 -33.11
N ILE A 208 0.75 -2.30 -33.62
CA ILE A 208 1.15 -1.42 -34.71
C ILE A 208 0.84 -2.11 -36.04
N GLN A 209 -0.16 -1.61 -36.77
CA GLN A 209 -0.28 -1.91 -38.20
C GLN A 209 0.97 -1.42 -38.94
N PRO A 210 1.52 -2.20 -39.90
CA PRO A 210 2.84 -1.99 -40.45
C PRO A 210 2.85 -0.86 -41.51
N ARG A 211 2.79 0.41 -41.10
CA ARG A 211 3.05 1.53 -42.01
C ARG A 211 4.09 2.55 -41.57
N ASP A 212 4.38 2.72 -40.27
CA ASP A 212 5.11 3.93 -39.84
C ASP A 212 6.44 3.72 -39.12
N ILE A 213 7.25 2.71 -39.51
CA ILE A 213 8.62 2.60 -38.98
C ILE A 213 9.65 2.51 -40.12
N LYS A 214 9.86 3.65 -40.78
CA LYS A 214 11.09 3.92 -41.55
C LYS A 214 11.48 5.38 -41.34
N MET A 215 12.08 5.69 -40.20
CA MET A 215 13.12 6.71 -40.06
C MET A 215 13.61 6.77 -38.61
N GLN A 216 14.92 6.95 -38.43
CA GLN A 216 15.64 7.20 -37.16
C GLN A 216 16.17 5.99 -36.37
N THR A 217 17.18 5.30 -36.91
CA THR A 217 18.21 4.66 -36.07
C THR A 217 19.58 4.69 -36.77
N LYS A 218 20.22 5.86 -36.86
CA LYS A 218 21.66 5.98 -37.20
C LYS A 218 22.32 7.20 -36.55
N SER A 219 22.37 7.23 -35.21
CA SER A 219 23.45 7.85 -34.41
C SER A 219 23.10 7.69 -32.93
N LYS A 220 24.08 7.29 -32.09
CA LYS A 220 24.10 7.23 -30.59
C LYS A 220 24.61 5.94 -29.89
N PRO A 221 25.21 4.90 -30.51
CA PRO A 221 25.73 3.78 -29.73
C PRO A 221 27.07 4.04 -29.02
N ARG A 222 27.78 5.16 -29.32
CA ARG A 222 29.11 5.41 -28.75
C ARG A 222 29.11 6.05 -27.35
N ASP A 223 28.16 6.93 -27.05
CA ASP A 223 28.15 7.63 -25.75
C ASP A 223 27.64 6.76 -24.59
N ILE A 224 26.76 5.80 -24.89
CA ILE A 224 26.19 4.87 -23.90
C ILE A 224 27.26 3.92 -23.34
N ASN A 225 28.19 3.47 -24.18
CA ASN A 225 29.24 2.54 -23.74
C ASN A 225 30.26 3.16 -22.79
N ASN A 226 30.50 4.48 -22.89
CA ASN A 226 31.38 5.17 -21.97
C ASN A 226 30.71 5.37 -20.60
N GLN A 227 29.40 5.69 -20.58
CA GLN A 227 28.64 5.81 -19.32
C GLN A 227 28.52 4.48 -18.57
N ILE A 228 28.35 3.35 -19.28
CA ILE A 228 28.32 2.02 -18.67
C ILE A 228 29.66 1.70 -17.98
N ARG A 229 30.78 2.06 -18.60
CA ARG A 229 32.13 1.78 -18.06
C ARG A 229 32.42 2.57 -16.78
N ASP A 230 31.92 3.80 -16.68
CA ASP A 230 32.08 4.62 -15.47
C ASP A 230 31.23 4.09 -14.30
N ILE A 231 30.00 3.64 -14.58
CA ILE A 231 29.12 3.01 -13.57
C ILE A 231 29.75 1.72 -13.00
N ASP A 232 30.34 0.88 -13.87
CA ASP A 232 31.02 -0.36 -13.47
C ASP A 232 32.27 -0.12 -12.58
N SER A 233 32.85 1.08 -12.61
CA SER A 233 33.93 1.47 -11.70
C SER A 233 33.38 1.83 -10.31
N GLN A 234 32.30 2.60 -10.26
CA GLN A 234 31.68 3.05 -9.00
C GLN A 234 31.09 1.89 -8.21
N ILE A 235 30.49 0.90 -8.88
CA ILE A 235 29.96 -0.31 -8.24
C ILE A 235 31.08 -1.12 -7.56
N ARG A 236 32.28 -1.14 -8.15
CA ARG A 236 33.44 -1.86 -7.60
C ARG A 236 33.93 -1.27 -6.28
N ASP A 237 33.82 0.04 -6.12
CA ASP A 237 34.29 0.75 -4.92
C ASP A 237 33.27 0.72 -3.76
N ILE A 238 31.98 0.51 -4.05
CA ILE A 238 30.90 0.48 -3.05
C ILE A 238 30.76 -0.90 -2.38
N ASN A 239 30.99 -1.98 -3.13
CA ASN A 239 30.84 -3.36 -2.63
C ASN A 239 31.64 -3.70 -1.36
N PRO A 240 32.89 -3.22 -1.16
CA PRO A 240 33.62 -3.42 0.08
C PRO A 240 32.96 -2.75 1.29
N GLN A 241 32.41 -1.54 1.11
CA GLN A 241 31.80 -0.74 2.18
C GLN A 241 30.51 -1.38 2.72
N ILE A 242 29.70 -1.96 1.82
CA ILE A 242 28.47 -2.70 2.20
C ILE A 242 28.82 -3.96 3.01
N ARG A 243 29.95 -4.61 2.69
CA ARG A 243 30.41 -5.82 3.39
C ARG A 243 30.77 -5.53 4.85
N ASP A 244 31.41 -4.40 5.10
CA ASP A 244 31.83 -3.99 6.45
C ASP A 244 30.65 -3.57 7.34
N ILE A 245 29.63 -2.91 6.77
CA ILE A 245 28.40 -2.52 7.48
C ILE A 245 27.58 -3.74 7.92
N ASN A 246 27.46 -4.76 7.06
CA ASN A 246 26.72 -5.98 7.37
C ASN A 246 27.41 -6.85 8.45
N LEU A 247 28.74 -6.80 8.54
CA LEU A 247 29.51 -7.46 9.59
C LEU A 247 29.35 -6.79 10.97
N HIS A 248 29.04 -5.49 11.02
CA HIS A 248 28.83 -4.76 12.27
C HIS A 248 27.40 -4.87 12.80
N SER A 249 26.38 -4.88 11.92
CA SER A 249 24.98 -4.98 12.36
C SER A 249 24.57 -6.38 12.84
N THR A 250 25.20 -7.44 12.34
CA THR A 250 24.85 -8.83 12.70
C THR A 250 25.42 -9.30 14.03
N LYS A 251 26.40 -8.58 14.61
CA LYS A 251 26.97 -8.91 15.92
C LYS A 251 26.13 -8.45 17.11
N ASN A 252 25.24 -7.46 16.93
CA ASN A 252 24.47 -6.88 18.05
C ASN A 252 23.14 -7.59 18.36
N ILE A 253 22.66 -8.49 17.49
CA ILE A 253 21.34 -9.15 17.68
C ILE A 253 21.46 -10.53 18.36
N LYS A 254 22.67 -11.11 18.44
CA LYS A 254 22.87 -12.49 18.91
C LYS A 254 22.90 -12.68 20.43
N GLN A 255 22.70 -11.64 21.26
CA GLN A 255 22.99 -11.75 22.70
C GLN A 255 21.83 -11.60 23.71
N ASP A 256 20.58 -11.31 23.34
CA ASP A 256 19.52 -11.09 24.36
C ASP A 256 18.22 -11.90 24.23
N ILE A 257 18.14 -12.90 23.34
CA ILE A 257 16.89 -13.66 23.12
C ILE A 257 16.61 -14.73 24.21
N ASN A 258 17.54 -14.96 25.14
CA ASN A 258 17.46 -16.07 26.12
C ASN A 258 17.01 -15.67 27.54
N LYS A 259 16.46 -14.47 27.76
CA LYS A 259 15.77 -14.16 29.02
C LYS A 259 14.25 -14.34 28.84
N PRO A 260 13.52 -14.80 29.86
CA PRO A 260 12.06 -14.80 29.84
C PRO A 260 11.60 -13.34 29.73
N ASN A 261 11.24 -12.93 28.51
CA ASN A 261 10.72 -11.60 28.25
C ASN A 261 9.34 -11.51 28.88
N ASP A 262 9.16 -10.52 29.75
CA ASP A 262 7.83 -10.11 30.19
C ASP A 262 6.94 -9.73 28.98
N CYS A 263 5.63 -9.81 29.17
CA CYS A 263 4.65 -9.53 28.12
C CYS A 263 4.82 -8.14 27.50
N HIS A 264 5.21 -7.15 28.31
CA HIS A 264 5.41 -5.77 27.86
C HIS A 264 6.62 -5.62 26.93
N THR A 265 7.72 -6.33 27.21
CA THR A 265 8.91 -6.35 26.35
C THR A 265 8.58 -6.96 25.00
N LEU A 266 7.81 -8.07 24.98
CA LEU A 266 7.35 -8.67 23.73
C LEU A 266 6.47 -7.72 22.92
N LEU A 267 5.49 -7.07 23.55
CA LEU A 267 4.61 -6.13 22.86
C LEU A 267 5.35 -4.90 22.34
N ARG A 268 6.39 -4.44 23.04
CA ARG A 268 7.29 -3.37 22.55
C ARG A 268 8.11 -3.82 21.35
N VAL A 269 8.62 -5.06 21.35
CA VAL A 269 9.31 -5.59 20.16
C VAL A 269 8.33 -5.67 18.98
N ILE A 270 7.09 -6.10 19.22
CA ILE A 270 6.05 -6.20 18.19
C ILE A 270 5.67 -4.80 17.66
N SER A 271 5.58 -3.78 18.52
CA SER A 271 5.28 -2.40 18.07
C SER A 271 6.36 -1.83 17.16
N ASP A 272 7.61 -2.25 17.37
CA ASP A 272 8.76 -1.79 16.59
C ASP A 272 9.03 -2.68 15.35
N LEU A 273 8.23 -3.72 15.11
CA LEU A 273 8.41 -4.59 13.94
C LEU A 273 8.13 -3.83 12.66
N SER A 274 9.13 -3.75 11.78
CA SER A 274 8.93 -3.48 10.35
C SER A 274 8.54 -4.77 9.61
N PHE A 275 8.03 -4.66 8.39
CA PHE A 275 7.73 -5.85 7.56
C PHE A 275 8.97 -6.75 7.33
N PRO A 276 10.18 -6.22 7.00
CA PRO A 276 11.41 -7.02 6.96
C PRO A 276 11.77 -7.68 8.29
N SER A 277 11.63 -6.96 9.41
CA SER A 277 11.92 -7.50 10.75
C SER A 277 10.97 -8.64 11.11
N TYR A 278 9.69 -8.50 10.78
CA TYR A 278 8.68 -9.54 10.94
C TYR A 278 9.03 -10.80 10.13
N TYR A 279 9.40 -10.65 8.85
CA TYR A 279 9.79 -11.80 8.02
C TYR A 279 11.04 -12.51 8.58
N THR A 280 12.00 -11.74 9.11
CA THR A 280 13.16 -12.27 9.80
C THR A 280 12.76 -13.08 11.03
N CYS A 281 11.79 -12.59 11.81
CA CYS A 281 11.23 -13.32 12.96
C CYS A 281 10.61 -14.66 12.54
N ILE A 282 9.78 -14.69 11.50
CA ILE A 282 9.17 -15.93 10.99
C ILE A 282 10.24 -16.93 10.51
N ASN A 283 11.24 -16.47 9.76
CA ASN A 283 12.34 -17.31 9.30
C ASN A 283 13.17 -17.87 10.46
N ASN A 284 13.42 -17.07 11.49
CA ASN A 284 14.10 -17.53 12.69
C ASN A 284 13.32 -18.66 13.35
N MET A 285 12.01 -18.51 13.58
CA MET A 285 11.16 -19.60 14.13
C MET A 285 11.23 -20.88 13.28
N LYS A 286 11.16 -20.75 11.95
CA LYS A 286 11.23 -21.88 11.03
C LYS A 286 12.55 -22.64 11.11
N ASN A 287 13.66 -21.91 11.26
CA ASN A 287 15.02 -22.44 11.27
C ASN A 287 15.42 -23.00 12.64
N THR A 288 15.11 -22.30 13.73
CA THR A 288 15.50 -22.70 15.08
C THR A 288 14.54 -23.70 15.71
N LYS A 289 13.32 -23.82 15.16
CA LYS A 289 12.21 -24.56 15.79
C LYS A 289 11.84 -24.04 17.18
N VAL A 290 12.10 -22.76 17.45
CA VAL A 290 11.76 -22.10 18.72
C VAL A 290 10.65 -21.08 18.45
N PRO A 291 9.54 -21.10 19.21
CA PRO A 291 8.48 -20.11 19.08
C PRO A 291 8.95 -18.71 19.48
N PHE A 292 8.44 -17.67 18.82
CA PHE A 292 8.77 -16.27 19.15
C PHE A 292 8.16 -15.84 20.48
N ILE A 293 6.90 -16.20 20.71
CA ILE A 293 6.20 -16.04 22.00
C ILE A 293 6.13 -17.41 22.67
N ALA A 294 6.58 -17.52 23.91
CA ALA A 294 6.44 -18.76 24.66
C ALA A 294 4.95 -19.09 24.85
N PRO A 295 4.49 -20.35 24.69
CA PRO A 295 3.06 -20.71 24.80
C PRO A 295 2.42 -20.30 26.12
N ALA A 296 3.18 -20.38 27.22
CA ALA A 296 2.75 -19.95 28.54
C ALA A 296 2.37 -18.45 28.62
N LEU A 297 2.85 -17.63 27.68
CA LEU A 297 2.60 -16.18 27.64
C LEU A 297 1.49 -15.78 26.67
N TYR A 298 0.92 -16.70 25.88
CA TYR A 298 -0.05 -16.36 24.84
C TYR A 298 -1.24 -15.55 25.36
N LYS A 299 -1.90 -16.06 26.40
CA LYS A 299 -3.07 -15.41 27.00
C LYS A 299 -2.74 -14.03 27.56
N GLU A 300 -1.61 -13.93 28.28
CA GLU A 300 -1.14 -12.67 28.87
C GLU A 300 -0.80 -11.63 27.80
N VAL A 301 -0.07 -12.02 26.75
CA VAL A 301 0.32 -11.12 25.65
C VAL A 301 -0.89 -10.66 24.85
N VAL A 302 -1.85 -11.55 24.56
CA VAL A 302 -3.10 -11.17 23.88
C VAL A 302 -3.87 -10.14 24.70
N PHE A 303 -4.05 -10.37 26.00
CA PHE A 303 -4.79 -9.43 26.86
C PHE A 303 -4.06 -8.11 27.06
N ALA A 304 -2.74 -8.14 27.24
CA ALA A 304 -1.92 -6.94 27.33
C ALA A 304 -1.91 -6.14 26.02
N SER A 305 -2.07 -6.80 24.86
CA SER A 305 -2.14 -6.14 23.56
C SER A 305 -3.36 -5.24 23.36
N PHE A 306 -4.44 -5.42 24.14
CA PHE A 306 -5.64 -4.57 24.04
C PHE A 306 -5.37 -3.09 24.39
N GLY A 307 -4.29 -2.82 25.12
CA GLY A 307 -3.83 -1.46 25.40
C GLY A 307 -2.96 -0.83 24.31
N TYR A 308 -2.59 -1.61 23.29
CA TYR A 308 -1.77 -1.18 22.16
C TYR A 308 -2.63 -0.90 20.92
N ASP A 309 -2.05 -0.20 19.95
CA ASP A 309 -2.73 0.14 18.70
C ASP A 309 -3.07 -1.09 17.85
N ASN A 310 -3.90 -0.87 16.83
CA ASN A 310 -4.36 -1.92 15.92
C ASN A 310 -3.19 -2.54 15.13
N TYR A 311 -2.09 -1.80 14.96
CA TYR A 311 -0.90 -2.31 14.28
C TYR A 311 -0.25 -3.44 15.08
N VAL A 312 -0.02 -3.24 16.38
CA VAL A 312 0.54 -4.25 17.28
C VAL A 312 -0.35 -5.50 17.31
N GLN A 313 -1.67 -5.32 17.41
CA GLN A 313 -2.61 -6.42 17.47
C GLN A 313 -2.58 -7.26 16.18
N VAL A 314 -2.57 -6.61 15.00
CA VAL A 314 -2.46 -7.33 13.72
C VAL A 314 -1.17 -8.13 13.62
N TYR A 315 -0.03 -7.56 14.02
CA TYR A 315 1.25 -8.29 13.96
C TYR A 315 1.32 -9.42 14.99
N LEU A 316 0.79 -9.21 16.20
CA LEU A 316 0.68 -10.25 17.22
C LEU A 316 -0.09 -11.46 16.68
N TRP A 317 -1.29 -11.26 16.12
CA TRP A 317 -2.09 -12.36 15.60
C TRP A 317 -1.44 -13.06 14.42
N LYS A 318 -0.76 -12.32 13.52
CA LYS A 318 0.06 -12.94 12.47
C LYS A 318 1.13 -13.86 13.05
N ILE A 319 1.87 -13.41 14.06
CA ILE A 319 2.89 -14.23 14.72
C ILE A 319 2.28 -15.49 15.33
N LEU A 320 1.17 -15.36 16.07
CA LEU A 320 0.48 -16.48 16.70
C LEU A 320 -0.04 -17.51 15.69
N VAL A 321 -0.63 -17.05 14.58
CA VAL A 321 -1.06 -17.90 13.46
C VAL A 321 0.12 -18.69 12.88
N TYR A 322 1.26 -18.03 12.64
CA TYR A 322 2.45 -18.73 12.17
C TYR A 322 3.00 -19.74 13.19
N GLN A 323 2.92 -19.43 14.49
CA GLN A 323 3.32 -20.37 15.52
C GLN A 323 2.42 -21.60 15.58
N LYS A 324 1.10 -21.46 15.36
CA LYS A 324 0.20 -22.62 15.20
C LYS A 324 0.60 -23.47 14.00
N ILE A 325 0.80 -22.88 12.84
CA ILE A 325 1.21 -23.61 11.62
C ILE A 325 2.54 -24.35 11.82
N LEU A 326 3.52 -23.72 12.46
CA LEU A 326 4.88 -24.27 12.57
C LEU A 326 5.03 -25.28 13.71
N PHE A 327 4.24 -25.16 14.77
CA PHE A 327 4.46 -25.89 16.02
C PHE A 327 3.23 -26.66 16.52
N ASP A 328 2.08 -26.52 15.87
CA ASP A 328 0.81 -27.16 16.26
C ASP A 328 0.42 -26.86 17.72
N ILE A 329 0.61 -25.61 18.12
CA ILE A 329 0.31 -25.12 19.47
C ILE A 329 -1.05 -24.43 19.43
N GLU A 330 -1.96 -24.83 20.31
CA GLU A 330 -3.26 -24.19 20.53
C GLU A 330 -3.21 -23.08 21.59
N ILE A 331 -4.08 -22.07 21.44
CA ILE A 331 -4.24 -20.96 22.38
C ILE A 331 -5.50 -21.20 23.21
N GLU A 332 -5.35 -21.21 24.54
CA GLU A 332 -6.46 -21.30 25.49
C GLU A 332 -7.07 -19.91 25.79
N ILE A 333 -7.76 -19.34 24.80
CA ILE A 333 -8.52 -18.09 24.93
C ILE A 333 -9.95 -18.36 24.45
N GLU A 334 -10.95 -17.89 25.20
CA GLU A 334 -12.34 -17.93 24.78
C GLU A 334 -12.65 -16.71 23.91
N GLU A 335 -13.49 -16.87 22.89
CA GLU A 335 -13.88 -15.76 21.99
C GLU A 335 -14.48 -14.58 22.77
N SER A 336 -15.22 -14.85 23.85
CA SER A 336 -15.79 -13.84 24.74
C SER A 336 -14.77 -12.97 25.48
N ASP A 337 -13.51 -13.41 25.57
CA ASP A 337 -12.43 -12.64 26.20
C ASP A 337 -11.84 -11.57 25.25
N LEU A 338 -12.17 -11.61 23.95
CA LEU A 338 -11.59 -10.73 22.93
C LEU A 338 -12.34 -9.40 22.86
N LYS A 339 -11.62 -8.30 23.12
CA LYS A 339 -12.23 -6.96 23.25
C LYS A 339 -12.17 -6.11 21.99
N THR A 340 -11.31 -6.46 21.05
CA THR A 340 -11.02 -5.65 19.85
C THR A 340 -11.38 -6.41 18.60
N GLN A 341 -11.74 -5.67 17.55
CA GLN A 341 -12.10 -6.26 16.26
C GLN A 341 -10.91 -7.00 15.65
N GLU A 342 -9.71 -6.43 15.73
CA GLU A 342 -8.48 -7.05 15.25
C GLU A 342 -8.20 -8.38 15.96
N ALA A 343 -8.54 -8.48 17.24
CA ALA A 343 -8.36 -9.72 17.98
C ALA A 343 -9.39 -10.80 17.63
N LEU A 344 -10.65 -10.40 17.42
CA LEU A 344 -11.70 -11.30 16.93
C LEU A 344 -11.33 -11.84 15.54
N GLU A 345 -10.95 -10.97 14.61
CA GLU A 345 -10.53 -11.36 13.25
C GLU A 345 -9.27 -12.24 13.28
N GLY A 346 -8.27 -11.88 14.09
CA GLY A 346 -7.04 -12.66 14.24
C GLY A 346 -7.28 -14.05 14.84
N TYR A 347 -8.17 -14.15 15.84
CA TYR A 347 -8.54 -15.41 16.47
C TYR A 347 -9.35 -16.30 15.54
N ASP A 348 -10.28 -15.75 14.76
CA ASP A 348 -11.01 -16.50 13.73
C ASP A 348 -10.07 -17.12 12.69
N ILE A 349 -9.08 -16.36 12.20
CA ILE A 349 -8.04 -16.89 11.31
C ILE A 349 -7.25 -18.01 12.00
N TYR A 350 -6.91 -17.83 13.26
CA TYR A 350 -6.15 -18.80 14.05
C TYR A 350 -6.91 -20.12 14.26
N LEU A 351 -8.23 -20.07 14.48
CA LEU A 351 -9.05 -21.28 14.64
C LEU A 351 -9.21 -22.05 13.32
N ASN A 352 -9.34 -21.34 12.20
CA ASN A 352 -9.64 -21.94 10.91
C ASN A 352 -8.41 -22.36 10.08
N ILE A 353 -7.20 -22.21 10.63
CA ILE A 353 -5.97 -22.63 9.94
C ILE A 353 -5.62 -24.07 10.32
N HIS A 354 -5.45 -24.91 9.29
CA HIS A 354 -5.08 -26.32 9.37
C HIS A 354 -3.85 -26.62 8.51
#